data_AF-A0A7W1YHU2-F1
#
_entry.id   AF-A0A7W1YHU2-F1
#
_cell.length_a   1.000
_cell.length_b   1.000
_cell.length_c   1.000
_cell.angle_alpha   90.00
_cell.angle_beta   90.00
_cell.angle_gamma   90.00
#
_symmetry.space_group_name_H-M   'P 1'
#
loop_
_entity.id
_entity.type
_entity.pdbx_description
1 polymer ?
#
loop_
_entity_poly.entity_id
_entity_poly.type
_entity_poly.pdbx_seq_one_letter_code
_entity_poly.pdbx_strand_id
1 'polypeptide(L)'
;MLSLAAPLCTRMPSDHAQADDDLPSLAAEAAPPRDLDAALRELFARTRSQQALNTAAVIANTLVQGASARLAEHVAADAWRLIDEVAALSPARPLHECARGCSFCCHQQVSVTPAEALALADVLRETFPAPWLEQLRAILAQRSARIAGFATMAEYFAAGLPCGFLGAAGECAIYAWRPVMCRGYHSLSRASCQEKYVDPAGPPPAIDRAGHRAAQATLQ
;
A
#
# COMPACT_ATOMS: atom_id res chain seq x y z
N MET A 1 1.58 -46.85 -32.18
CA MET A 1 2.99 -47.14 -31.83
C MET A 1 3.88 -46.12 -32.51
N LEU A 2 4.89 -45.66 -31.77
CA LEU A 2 5.94 -44.68 -32.10
C LEU A 2 5.54 -43.19 -32.11
N SER A 3 6.30 -42.24 -31.56
CA SER A 3 7.21 -42.12 -30.40
C SER A 3 7.79 -40.70 -30.49
N LEU A 4 7.75 -39.99 -29.36
CA LEU A 4 8.60 -38.87 -28.89
C LEU A 4 9.58 -38.16 -29.84
N ALA A 5 9.54 -36.83 -29.85
CA ALA A 5 10.62 -35.98 -29.31
C ALA A 5 10.21 -34.48 -29.29
N ALA A 6 10.18 -33.88 -28.10
CA ALA A 6 10.17 -32.43 -27.89
C ALA A 6 11.61 -31.89 -27.86
N PRO A 7 11.90 -30.65 -28.29
CA PRO A 7 13.26 -30.13 -28.21
C PRO A 7 13.59 -29.71 -26.78
N LEU A 8 14.75 -30.19 -26.35
CA LEU A 8 15.42 -29.90 -25.09
C LEU A 8 15.70 -28.39 -24.98
N CYS A 9 15.03 -27.72 -24.03
CA CYS A 9 15.41 -26.39 -23.59
C CYS A 9 16.64 -26.54 -22.67
N THR A 10 17.80 -26.10 -23.16
CA THR A 10 19.06 -26.14 -22.43
C THR A 10 19.04 -25.16 -21.27
N ARG A 11 19.43 -25.66 -20.10
CA ARG A 11 19.59 -24.97 -18.82
C ARG A 11 20.66 -23.88 -18.96
N MET A 12 20.32 -22.61 -18.73
CA MET A 12 21.30 -21.53 -18.52
C MET A 12 21.54 -21.30 -17.02
N PRO A 13 22.72 -20.79 -16.62
CA PRO A 13 23.19 -20.83 -15.24
C PRO A 13 22.47 -19.82 -14.35
N SER A 14 22.21 -20.25 -13.13
CA SER A 14 21.66 -19.46 -12.04
C SER A 14 22.71 -18.50 -11.47
N ASP A 15 22.67 -17.24 -11.91
CA ASP A 15 23.25 -16.11 -11.19
C ASP A 15 22.10 -15.20 -10.71
N HIS A 16 21.33 -15.69 -9.73
CA HIS A 16 20.43 -14.87 -8.92
C HIS A 16 21.04 -14.70 -7.55
N ALA A 17 22.07 -13.86 -7.47
CA ALA A 17 22.59 -13.37 -6.21
C ALA A 17 21.64 -12.28 -5.68
N GLN A 18 20.91 -12.65 -4.63
CA GLN A 18 20.47 -11.82 -3.50
C GLN A 18 19.45 -10.71 -3.79
N ALA A 19 18.17 -11.04 -3.64
CA ALA A 19 17.11 -10.06 -3.39
C ALA A 19 16.06 -10.57 -2.37
N ASP A 20 16.43 -11.47 -1.46
CA ASP A 20 15.45 -12.24 -0.65
C ASP A 20 15.67 -12.21 0.87
N ASP A 21 16.48 -11.32 1.45
CA ASP A 21 16.77 -11.36 2.90
C ASP A 21 16.57 -10.06 3.70
N ASP A 22 15.92 -9.03 3.15
CA ASP A 22 15.65 -7.77 3.87
C ASP A 22 14.15 -7.50 4.05
N LEU A 23 13.44 -8.39 4.75
CA LEU A 23 12.16 -8.04 5.35
C LEU A 23 12.41 -7.54 6.79
N PRO A 24 12.20 -6.24 7.10
CA PRO A 24 12.47 -5.74 8.43
C PRO A 24 11.52 -6.35 9.46
N SER A 25 12.09 -6.76 10.59
CA SER A 25 11.38 -7.02 11.85
C SER A 25 10.52 -5.81 12.22
N LEU A 26 9.31 -6.08 12.73
CA LEU A 26 8.28 -5.11 13.13
C LEU A 26 8.71 -4.09 14.22
N ALA A 27 9.98 -4.08 14.66
CA ALA A 27 10.46 -3.30 15.79
C ALA A 27 11.72 -2.44 15.55
N ALA A 28 12.29 -2.39 14.35
CA ALA A 28 13.49 -1.58 14.12
C ALA A 28 13.15 -0.13 13.71
N GLU A 29 13.61 0.86 14.47
CA GLU A 29 13.50 2.27 14.12
C GLU A 29 14.29 2.58 12.84
N ALA A 30 13.59 2.75 11.71
CA ALA A 30 14.23 3.02 10.42
C ALA A 30 14.74 4.46 10.33
N ALA A 31 16.06 4.62 10.16
CA ALA A 31 16.70 5.88 9.80
C ALA A 31 16.26 6.36 8.39
N PRO A 32 16.27 7.67 8.09
CA PRO A 32 15.97 8.16 6.75
C PRO A 32 16.88 7.52 5.70
N PRO A 33 16.34 7.07 4.56
CA PRO A 33 17.14 6.49 3.48
C PRO A 33 18.25 7.44 3.04
N ARG A 34 19.47 6.92 2.94
CA ARG A 34 20.68 7.73 2.65
C ARG A 34 20.71 8.29 1.24
N ASP A 35 19.90 7.75 0.33
CA ASP A 35 19.79 8.14 -1.07
C ASP A 35 18.77 9.27 -1.32
N LEU A 36 18.12 9.78 -0.27
CA LEU A 36 17.27 10.96 -0.34
C LEU A 36 18.10 12.25 -0.21
N ASP A 37 17.69 13.30 -0.93
CA ASP A 37 18.27 14.64 -0.76
C ASP A 37 17.99 15.21 0.64
N ALA A 38 18.67 16.30 0.99
CA ALA A 38 18.58 16.89 2.32
C ALA A 38 17.16 17.34 2.69
N ALA A 39 16.37 17.82 1.73
CA ALA A 39 15.00 18.28 1.97
C ALA A 39 14.06 17.09 2.20
N LEU A 40 14.20 16.02 1.42
CA LEU A 40 13.43 14.79 1.59
C LEU A 40 13.82 14.03 2.88
N ARG A 41 15.09 14.06 3.28
CA ARG A 41 15.53 13.50 4.58
C ARG A 41 14.97 14.30 5.76
N GLU A 42 14.96 15.62 5.67
CA GLU A 42 14.37 16.49 6.68
C GLU A 42 12.86 16.27 6.79
N LEU A 43 12.16 16.17 5.65
CA LEU A 43 10.74 15.87 5.61
C LEU A 43 10.43 14.49 6.20
N PHE A 44 11.23 13.46 5.88
CA PHE A 44 11.13 12.14 6.50
C PHE A 44 11.28 12.20 8.02
N ALA A 45 12.30 12.90 8.52
CA ALA A 45 12.55 13.02 9.95
C ALA A 45 11.40 13.73 10.68
N ARG A 46 10.90 14.83 10.10
CA ARG A 46 9.75 15.58 10.65
C ARG A 46 8.47 14.75 10.68
N THR A 47 8.13 14.09 9.57
CA THR A 47 6.92 13.25 9.50
C THR A 47 6.98 12.12 10.51
N ARG A 48 8.14 11.44 10.66
CA ARG A 48 8.33 10.38 11.65
C ARG A 48 8.18 10.88 13.09
N SER A 49 8.89 11.96 13.46
CA SER A 49 8.82 12.52 14.81
C SER A 49 7.42 13.00 15.17
N GLN A 50 6.71 13.62 14.22
CA GLN A 50 5.35 14.08 14.43
C GLN A 50 4.37 12.90 14.54
N GLN A 51 4.55 11.84 13.75
CA GLN A 51 3.68 10.66 13.77
C GLN A 51 3.78 9.85 15.06
N ALA A 52 4.98 9.67 15.61
CA ALA A 52 5.18 8.98 16.89
C ALA A 52 4.53 9.74 18.04
N LEU A 53 4.68 11.07 18.08
CA LEU A 53 4.04 11.94 19.06
C LEU A 53 2.51 11.95 18.92
N ASN A 54 2.02 12.02 17.68
CA ASN A 54 0.58 12.00 17.39
C ASN A 54 -0.05 10.66 17.75
N THR A 55 0.60 9.53 17.44
CA THR A 55 0.09 8.19 17.76
C THR A 55 0.04 7.95 19.27
N ALA A 56 1.10 8.33 20.00
CA ALA A 56 1.12 8.24 21.45
C ALA A 56 0.04 9.13 22.10
N ALA A 57 -0.13 10.37 21.61
CA ALA A 57 -1.16 11.29 22.08
C ALA A 57 -2.59 10.81 21.75
N VAL A 58 -2.79 10.22 20.57
CA VAL A 58 -4.08 9.63 20.15
C VAL A 58 -4.40 8.43 21.03
N ILE A 59 -3.48 7.49 21.26
CA ILE A 59 -3.72 6.33 22.14
C ILE A 59 -4.03 6.80 23.57
N ALA A 60 -3.24 7.74 24.10
CA ALA A 60 -3.44 8.28 25.45
C ALA A 60 -4.80 8.99 25.61
N ASN A 61 -5.24 9.75 24.60
CA ASN A 61 -6.52 10.47 24.65
C ASN A 61 -7.74 9.60 24.27
N THR A 62 -7.54 8.60 23.39
CA THR A 62 -8.60 7.70 22.90
C THR A 62 -9.11 6.76 24.01
N LEU A 63 -8.22 6.34 24.92
CA LEU A 63 -8.61 5.54 26.08
C LEU A 63 -9.39 6.35 27.14
N VAL A 64 -9.40 7.70 27.05
CA VAL A 64 -9.85 8.55 28.16
C VAL A 64 -11.07 9.43 27.83
N GLN A 65 -11.35 9.83 26.59
CA GLN A 65 -12.29 10.96 26.34
C GLN A 65 -13.36 10.83 25.23
N GLY A 66 -13.39 9.80 24.38
CA GLY A 66 -14.43 9.69 23.32
C GLY A 66 -14.43 10.81 22.24
N ALA A 67 -13.53 11.79 22.31
CA ALA A 67 -13.29 12.87 21.34
C ALA A 67 -12.36 12.46 20.16
N SER A 68 -12.12 11.16 20.01
CA SER A 68 -11.04 10.53 19.23
C SER A 68 -11.26 10.52 17.72
N ALA A 69 -12.51 10.53 17.24
CA ALA A 69 -12.85 10.50 15.81
C ALA A 69 -12.26 11.69 15.04
N ARG A 70 -12.51 12.92 15.52
CA ARG A 70 -12.02 14.15 14.87
C ARG A 70 -10.50 14.24 14.88
N LEU A 71 -9.83 13.83 15.96
CA LEU A 71 -8.37 13.85 16.00
C LEU A 71 -7.77 12.83 15.02
N ALA A 72 -8.32 11.62 14.97
CA ALA A 72 -7.89 10.59 14.01
C ALA A 72 -8.07 11.06 12.56
N GLU A 73 -9.19 11.73 12.26
CA GLU A 73 -9.43 12.35 10.96
C GLU A 73 -8.37 13.39 10.61
N HIS A 74 -8.05 14.33 11.51
CA HIS A 74 -7.04 15.36 11.25
C HIS A 74 -5.65 14.75 11.05
N VAL A 75 -5.26 13.79 11.90
CA VAL A 75 -3.96 13.09 11.79
C VAL A 75 -3.86 12.34 10.46
N ALA A 76 -4.92 11.61 10.07
CA ALA A 76 -4.95 10.90 8.80
C ALA A 76 -4.91 11.87 7.62
N ALA A 77 -5.68 12.95 7.65
CA ALA A 77 -5.73 13.96 6.60
C ALA A 77 -4.38 14.67 6.40
N ASP A 78 -3.68 15.01 7.49
CA ASP A 78 -2.34 15.59 7.40
C ASP A 78 -1.33 14.59 6.83
N ALA A 79 -1.36 13.33 7.27
CA ALA A 79 -0.50 12.30 6.71
C ALA A 79 -0.75 12.10 5.21
N TRP A 80 -2.01 12.03 4.80
CA TRP A 80 -2.41 11.94 3.39
C TRP A 80 -1.88 13.11 2.56
N ARG A 81 -2.07 14.35 3.04
CA ARG A 81 -1.58 15.56 2.37
C ARG A 81 -0.06 15.55 2.23
N LEU A 82 0.66 15.20 3.29
CA LEU A 82 2.13 15.15 3.26
C LEU A 82 2.65 14.10 2.28
N ILE A 83 2.01 12.93 2.18
CA ILE A 83 2.40 11.92 1.18
C ILE A 83 2.10 12.39 -0.24
N ASP A 84 0.97 13.05 -0.47
CA ASP A 84 0.66 13.65 -1.77
C ASP A 84 1.69 14.73 -2.15
N GLU A 85 2.15 15.54 -1.20
CA GLU A 85 3.22 16.53 -1.39
C GLU A 85 4.56 15.85 -1.73
N VAL A 86 4.96 14.79 -1.01
CA VAL A 86 6.17 14.02 -1.34
C VAL A 86 6.08 13.45 -2.76
N ALA A 87 4.95 12.85 -3.12
CA ALA A 87 4.75 12.27 -4.45
C ALA A 87 4.79 13.35 -5.54
N ALA A 88 4.24 14.54 -5.26
CA ALA A 88 4.27 15.68 -6.19
C ALA A 88 5.68 16.26 -6.38
N LEU A 89 6.50 16.27 -5.33
CA LEU A 89 7.87 16.78 -5.35
C LEU A 89 8.90 15.73 -5.82
N SER A 90 8.51 14.47 -5.95
CA SER A 90 9.41 13.41 -6.37
C SER A 90 9.98 13.68 -7.78
N PRO A 91 11.31 13.53 -7.98
CA PRO A 91 11.91 13.60 -9.31
C PRO A 91 11.35 12.54 -10.29
N ALA A 92 10.79 11.45 -9.77
CA ALA A 92 10.17 10.39 -10.57
C ALA A 92 8.73 10.71 -10.97
N ARG A 93 8.13 11.81 -10.48
CA ARG A 93 6.74 12.18 -10.76
C ARG A 93 6.38 12.21 -12.26
N PRO A 94 7.23 12.73 -13.18
CA PRO A 94 6.94 12.71 -14.62
C PRO A 94 6.87 11.31 -15.23
N LEU A 95 7.41 10.29 -14.54
CA LEU A 95 7.47 8.90 -15.00
C LEU A 95 6.29 8.05 -14.49
N HIS A 96 5.40 8.61 -13.67
CA HIS A 96 4.25 7.87 -13.15
C HIS A 96 3.29 7.47 -14.29
N GLU A 97 3.06 6.18 -14.49
CA GLU A 97 2.13 5.66 -15.49
C GLU A 97 0.75 5.29 -14.92
N CYS A 98 0.54 5.52 -13.62
CA CYS A 98 -0.75 5.32 -12.98
C CYS A 98 -1.77 6.37 -13.47
N ALA A 99 -2.96 5.91 -13.84
CA ALA A 99 -4.09 6.76 -14.22
C ALA A 99 -5.39 6.21 -13.62
N ARG A 100 -6.46 7.01 -13.62
CA ARG A 100 -7.79 6.55 -13.22
C ARG A 100 -8.19 5.33 -14.07
N GLY A 101 -8.60 4.25 -13.40
CA GLY A 101 -8.91 2.96 -14.03
C GLY A 101 -7.72 1.99 -14.12
N CYS A 102 -6.52 2.38 -13.65
CA CYS A 102 -5.43 1.43 -13.40
C CYS A 102 -5.63 0.76 -12.04
N SER A 103 -5.83 -0.57 -12.03
CA SER A 103 -6.21 -1.33 -10.83
C SER A 103 -5.23 -2.43 -10.43
N PHE A 104 -4.07 -2.53 -11.08
CA PHE A 104 -3.10 -3.60 -10.79
C PHE A 104 -2.61 -3.58 -9.33
N CYS A 105 -2.36 -2.39 -8.76
CA CYS A 105 -1.99 -2.27 -7.34
C CYS A 105 -3.17 -2.50 -6.38
N CYS A 106 -4.42 -2.47 -6.85
CA CYS A 106 -5.62 -2.73 -6.05
C CYS A 106 -5.81 -4.23 -5.71
N HIS A 107 -4.78 -5.05 -5.90
CA HIS A 107 -4.73 -6.46 -5.50
C HIS A 107 -3.58 -6.73 -4.50
N GLN A 108 -2.88 -5.68 -4.06
CA GLN A 108 -1.80 -5.75 -3.09
C GLN A 108 -2.36 -5.74 -1.66
N GLN A 109 -1.57 -6.26 -0.72
CA GLN A 109 -1.85 -6.07 0.70
C GLN A 109 -1.38 -4.69 1.13
N VAL A 110 -2.28 -3.92 1.73
CA VAL A 110 -2.03 -2.56 2.18
C VAL A 110 -2.24 -2.48 3.68
N SER A 111 -1.22 -2.04 4.40
CA SER A 111 -1.32 -1.68 5.80
C SER A 111 -1.83 -0.25 5.97
N VAL A 112 -2.58 -0.02 7.04
CA VAL A 112 -3.11 1.30 7.42
C VAL A 112 -2.79 1.56 8.88
N THR A 113 -2.57 2.82 9.25
CA THR A 113 -2.45 3.19 10.66
C THR A 113 -3.81 3.12 11.37
N PRO A 114 -3.84 3.02 12.72
CA PRO A 114 -5.10 3.10 13.47
C PRO A 114 -5.86 4.41 13.20
N ALA A 115 -5.15 5.54 13.06
CA ALA A 115 -5.75 6.83 12.75
C ALA A 115 -6.46 6.80 11.38
N GLU A 116 -5.82 6.24 10.36
CA GLU A 116 -6.43 6.08 9.04
C GLU A 116 -7.61 5.13 9.04
N ALA A 117 -7.54 4.02 9.79
CA ALA A 117 -8.64 3.07 9.88
C ALA A 117 -9.90 3.71 10.49
N LEU A 118 -9.73 4.50 11.57
CA LEU A 118 -10.83 5.25 12.20
C LEU A 118 -11.36 6.33 11.27
N ALA A 119 -10.49 7.16 10.68
CA ALA A 119 -10.88 8.21 9.76
C ALA A 119 -11.64 7.65 8.54
N LEU A 120 -11.18 6.53 7.99
CA LEU A 120 -11.86 5.83 6.89
C LEU A 120 -13.23 5.32 7.31
N ALA A 121 -13.37 4.72 8.50
CA ALA A 121 -14.66 4.22 8.97
C ALA A 121 -15.69 5.35 9.09
N ASP A 122 -15.26 6.54 9.53
CA ASP A 122 -16.12 7.72 9.67
C ASP A 122 -16.54 8.27 8.30
N VAL A 123 -15.56 8.55 7.44
CA VAL A 123 -15.79 9.01 6.06
C VAL A 123 -16.70 8.07 5.30
N LEU A 124 -16.50 6.75 5.44
CA LEU A 124 -17.33 5.75 4.76
C LEU A 124 -18.80 5.85 5.19
N ARG A 125 -19.05 5.98 6.51
CA ARG A 125 -20.41 6.12 7.06
C ARG A 125 -21.09 7.41 6.63
N GLU A 126 -20.34 8.49 6.50
CA GLU A 126 -20.87 9.81 6.13
C GLU A 126 -21.09 9.97 4.62
N THR A 127 -20.23 9.35 3.80
CA THR A 127 -20.19 9.58 2.36
C THR A 127 -21.02 8.56 1.57
N PHE A 128 -21.05 7.29 2.01
CA PHE A 128 -21.63 6.21 1.21
C PHE A 128 -22.99 5.76 1.77
N PRO A 129 -23.94 5.41 0.88
CA PRO A 129 -25.27 4.98 1.31
C PRO A 129 -25.22 3.60 1.99
N ALA A 130 -26.14 3.35 2.92
CA ALA A 130 -26.19 2.11 3.70
C ALA A 130 -26.11 0.82 2.85
N PRO A 131 -26.81 0.67 1.70
CA PRO A 131 -26.68 -0.51 0.86
C PRO A 131 -25.25 -0.77 0.35
N TRP A 132 -24.51 0.30 0.03
CA TRP A 132 -23.11 0.18 -0.40
C TRP A 132 -22.22 -0.27 0.75
N LEU A 133 -22.47 0.24 1.96
CA LEU A 133 -21.74 -0.17 3.17
C LEU A 133 -22.00 -1.64 3.52
N GLU A 134 -23.24 -2.13 3.38
CA GLU A 134 -23.53 -3.56 3.57
C GLU A 134 -22.78 -4.43 2.56
N GLN A 135 -22.75 -4.02 1.29
CA GLN A 135 -21.99 -4.72 0.26
C GLN A 135 -20.48 -4.73 0.59
N LEU A 136 -19.92 -3.60 1.01
CA LEU A 136 -18.52 -3.52 1.44
C LEU A 136 -18.25 -4.47 2.61
N ARG A 137 -19.11 -4.49 3.64
CA ARG A 137 -18.95 -5.41 4.79
C ARG A 137 -18.94 -6.87 4.35
N ALA A 138 -19.83 -7.25 3.44
CA ALA A 138 -19.87 -8.61 2.89
C ALA A 138 -18.56 -8.96 2.15
N ILE A 139 -18.05 -8.05 1.31
CA ILE A 139 -16.78 -8.23 0.60
C ILE A 139 -15.62 -8.36 1.60
N LEU A 140 -15.55 -7.49 2.60
CA LEU A 140 -14.48 -7.51 3.60
C LEU A 140 -14.52 -8.79 4.46
N ALA A 141 -15.71 -9.25 4.85
CA ALA A 141 -15.88 -10.51 5.59
C ALA A 141 -15.40 -11.71 4.77
N GLN A 142 -15.79 -11.79 3.49
CA GLN A 142 -15.33 -12.85 2.58
C GLN A 142 -13.81 -12.82 2.38
N ARG A 143 -13.23 -11.62 2.16
CA ARG A 143 -11.79 -11.43 2.06
C ARG A 143 -11.07 -11.89 3.33
N SER A 144 -11.55 -11.46 4.50
CA SER A 144 -10.96 -11.82 5.79
C SER A 144 -10.97 -13.34 6.01
N ALA A 145 -12.09 -14.00 5.73
CA ALA A 145 -12.19 -15.45 5.85
C ALA A 145 -11.22 -16.18 4.90
N ARG A 146 -11.05 -15.68 3.67
CA ARG A 146 -10.12 -16.27 2.69
C ARG A 146 -8.66 -16.07 3.10
N ILE A 147 -8.30 -14.87 3.58
CA ILE A 147 -6.93 -14.54 4.00
C ILE A 147 -6.52 -15.31 5.26
N ALA A 148 -7.45 -15.60 6.17
CA ALA A 148 -7.17 -16.33 7.40
C ALA A 148 -6.58 -17.74 7.16
N GLY A 149 -6.78 -18.31 5.97
CA GLY A 149 -6.20 -19.59 5.58
C GLY A 149 -4.81 -19.50 4.92
N PHE A 150 -4.26 -18.31 4.73
CA PHE A 150 -2.95 -18.14 4.08
C PHE A 150 -1.82 -18.14 5.13
N ALA A 151 -0.77 -18.92 4.86
CA ALA A 151 0.42 -19.00 5.70
C ALA A 151 1.54 -18.05 5.22
N THR A 152 1.49 -17.61 3.96
CA THR A 152 2.56 -16.84 3.31
C THR A 152 2.01 -15.67 2.47
N MET A 153 2.86 -14.68 2.22
CA MET A 153 2.55 -13.58 1.29
C MET A 153 2.44 -14.07 -0.16
N ALA A 154 3.16 -15.13 -0.53
CA ALA A 154 3.07 -15.74 -1.85
C ALA A 154 1.64 -16.26 -2.12
N GLU A 155 1.01 -16.92 -1.14
CA GLU A 155 -0.39 -17.36 -1.25
C GLU A 155 -1.36 -16.19 -1.39
N TYR A 156 -1.12 -15.09 -0.65
CA TYR A 156 -1.90 -13.87 -0.78
C TYR A 156 -1.85 -13.31 -2.21
N PHE A 157 -0.64 -13.15 -2.76
CA PHE A 157 -0.46 -12.61 -4.11
C PHE A 157 -1.02 -13.55 -5.18
N ALA A 158 -0.81 -14.86 -5.03
CA ALA A 158 -1.37 -15.86 -5.92
C ALA A 158 -2.91 -15.88 -5.91
N ALA A 159 -3.54 -15.52 -4.79
CA ALA A 159 -4.99 -15.47 -4.68
C ALA A 159 -5.62 -14.29 -5.45
N GLY A 160 -4.83 -13.26 -5.82
CA GLY A 160 -5.27 -12.16 -6.67
C GLY A 160 -6.50 -11.41 -6.13
N LEU A 161 -6.62 -11.26 -4.81
CA LEU A 161 -7.85 -10.76 -4.20
C LEU A 161 -8.04 -9.25 -4.47
N PRO A 162 -9.14 -8.81 -5.12
CA PRO A 162 -9.37 -7.39 -5.39
C PRO A 162 -9.72 -6.62 -4.12
N CYS A 163 -9.07 -5.48 -3.88
CA CYS A 163 -9.36 -4.55 -2.79
C CYS A 163 -10.87 -4.35 -2.62
N GLY A 164 -11.35 -4.29 -1.37
CA GLY A 164 -12.79 -4.12 -1.11
C GLY A 164 -13.38 -2.82 -1.65
N PHE A 165 -12.53 -1.85 -2.00
CA PHE A 165 -12.91 -0.57 -2.58
C PHE A 165 -12.74 -0.49 -4.10
N LEU A 166 -12.36 -1.60 -4.77
CA LEU A 166 -12.20 -1.63 -6.21
C LEU A 166 -13.58 -1.68 -6.89
N GLY A 167 -13.89 -0.65 -7.66
CA GLY A 167 -15.10 -0.54 -8.46
C GLY A 167 -15.06 -1.43 -9.71
N ALA A 168 -16.24 -1.69 -10.28
CA ALA A 168 -16.39 -2.57 -11.43
C ALA A 168 -15.69 -2.05 -12.69
N ALA A 169 -15.48 -0.73 -12.83
CA ALA A 169 -14.73 -0.14 -13.93
C ALA A 169 -13.22 0.02 -13.62
N GLY A 170 -12.73 -0.59 -12.54
CA GLY A 170 -11.32 -0.57 -12.14
C GLY A 170 -10.90 0.69 -11.38
N GLU A 171 -11.83 1.54 -10.98
CA GLU A 171 -11.61 2.74 -10.19
C GLU A 171 -11.60 2.46 -8.69
N CYS A 172 -10.86 3.26 -7.93
CA CYS A 172 -10.91 3.19 -6.47
C CYS A 172 -12.10 4.02 -5.96
N ALA A 173 -13.07 3.38 -5.31
CA ALA A 173 -14.25 4.06 -4.77
C ALA A 173 -13.88 5.10 -3.69
N ILE A 174 -12.77 4.90 -2.99
CA ILE A 174 -12.26 5.82 -1.96
C ILE A 174 -11.02 6.58 -2.44
N TYR A 175 -10.88 6.87 -3.74
CA TYR A 175 -9.64 7.45 -4.29
C TYR A 175 -9.14 8.69 -3.52
N ALA A 176 -10.08 9.56 -3.12
CA ALA A 176 -9.82 10.79 -2.36
C ALA A 176 -9.36 10.55 -0.91
N TRP A 177 -9.67 9.38 -0.34
CA TRP A 177 -9.33 8.96 1.02
C TRP A 177 -8.39 7.76 1.05
N ARG A 178 -7.65 7.52 -0.04
CA ARG A 178 -6.69 6.42 -0.11
C ARG A 178 -5.69 6.50 1.07
N PRO A 179 -5.37 5.37 1.72
CA PRO A 179 -4.34 5.37 2.75
C PRO A 179 -2.98 5.85 2.25
N VAL A 180 -2.09 6.24 3.17
CA VAL A 180 -0.72 6.70 2.91
C VAL A 180 0.04 5.75 2.00
N MET A 181 -0.08 4.43 2.20
CA MET A 181 0.56 3.44 1.32
C MET A 181 0.01 3.49 -0.10
N CYS A 182 -1.29 3.66 -0.28
CA CYS A 182 -1.90 3.79 -1.59
C CYS A 182 -1.55 5.12 -2.28
N ARG A 183 -1.25 6.18 -1.50
CA ARG A 183 -0.81 7.49 -2.02
C ARG A 183 0.67 7.51 -2.37
N GLY A 184 1.51 6.81 -1.60
CA GLY A 184 2.95 6.76 -1.84
C GLY A 184 3.34 5.76 -2.93
N TYR A 185 2.49 4.79 -3.25
CA TYR A 185 2.81 3.74 -4.21
C TYR A 185 2.42 4.13 -5.64
N HIS A 186 3.41 4.59 -6.41
CA HIS A 186 3.26 4.92 -7.83
C HIS A 186 4.19 4.09 -8.70
N SER A 187 3.64 3.36 -9.66
CA SER A 187 4.43 2.62 -10.64
C SER A 187 4.97 3.55 -11.73
N LEU A 188 6.18 3.26 -12.17
CA LEU A 188 6.85 3.89 -13.31
C LEU A 188 6.66 3.08 -14.61
N SER A 189 5.93 1.96 -14.55
CA SER A 189 5.64 1.08 -15.68
C SER A 189 4.32 0.34 -15.48
N ARG A 190 3.32 0.68 -16.29
CA ARG A 190 2.03 -0.02 -16.37
C ARG A 190 2.21 -1.44 -16.90
N ALA A 191 3.12 -1.63 -17.86
CA ALA A 191 3.42 -2.96 -18.41
C ALA A 191 3.92 -3.90 -17.32
N SER A 192 4.88 -3.46 -16.49
CA SER A 192 5.41 -4.27 -15.39
C SER A 192 4.35 -4.52 -14.29
N CYS A 193 3.44 -3.58 -14.06
CA CYS A 193 2.28 -3.83 -13.19
C CYS A 193 1.37 -4.93 -13.74
N GLN A 194 1.10 -4.93 -15.05
CA GLN A 194 0.29 -5.95 -15.71
C GLN A 194 0.96 -7.31 -15.66
N GLU A 195 2.27 -7.36 -15.94
CA GLU A 195 3.07 -8.59 -15.84
C GLU A 195 3.00 -9.17 -14.43
N LYS A 196 3.26 -8.37 -13.40
CA LYS A 196 3.18 -8.80 -12.00
C LYS A 196 1.76 -9.24 -11.60
N TYR A 197 0.73 -8.67 -12.21
CA TYR A 197 -0.65 -9.07 -11.95
C TYR A 197 -0.99 -10.41 -12.60
N VAL A 198 -0.50 -10.67 -13.82
CA VAL A 198 -0.69 -11.93 -14.55
C VAL A 198 0.18 -13.04 -13.94
N ASP A 199 1.41 -12.71 -13.57
CA ASP A 199 2.36 -13.58 -12.92
C ASP A 199 2.76 -13.02 -11.54
N PRO A 200 2.07 -13.45 -10.47
CA PRO A 200 2.39 -13.05 -9.10
C PRO A 200 3.80 -13.42 -8.65
N ALA A 201 4.49 -14.35 -9.33
CA ALA A 201 5.90 -14.68 -9.06
C ALA A 201 6.88 -13.79 -9.85
N GLY A 202 6.38 -13.02 -10.83
CA GLY A 202 7.17 -12.10 -11.64
C GLY A 202 7.81 -10.97 -10.82
N PRO A 203 8.74 -10.20 -11.43
CA PRO A 203 9.43 -9.12 -10.73
C PRO A 203 8.46 -8.01 -10.29
N PRO A 204 8.70 -7.33 -9.16
CA PRO A 204 7.91 -6.17 -8.78
C PRO A 204 8.09 -5.05 -9.80
N PRO A 205 7.05 -4.23 -10.05
CA PRO A 205 7.19 -3.07 -10.93
C PRO A 205 8.19 -2.08 -10.34
N ALA A 206 8.87 -1.33 -11.21
CA ALA A 206 9.60 -0.15 -10.78
C ALA A 206 8.61 0.87 -10.21
N ILE A 207 8.90 1.38 -9.02
CA ILE A 207 8.04 2.35 -8.32
C ILE A 207 8.80 3.61 -7.94
N ASP A 208 8.06 4.69 -7.73
CA ASP A 208 8.55 5.89 -7.08
C ASP A 208 8.94 5.59 -5.63
N ARG A 209 10.26 5.52 -5.39
CA ARG A 209 10.80 5.20 -4.06
C ARG A 209 10.62 6.33 -3.06
N ALA A 210 10.51 7.59 -3.49
CA ALA A 210 10.35 8.70 -2.57
C ALA A 210 8.99 8.63 -1.89
N GLY A 211 7.92 8.54 -2.69
CA GLY A 211 6.55 8.36 -2.20
C GLY A 211 6.40 7.07 -1.38
N HIS A 212 6.90 5.95 -1.91
CA HIS A 212 6.74 4.65 -1.24
C HIS A 212 7.40 4.62 0.13
N ARG A 213 8.63 5.13 0.24
CA ARG A 213 9.35 5.14 1.52
C ARG A 213 8.77 6.13 2.52
N ALA A 214 8.29 7.29 2.07
CA ALA A 214 7.60 8.22 2.95
C ALA A 214 6.31 7.60 3.53
N ALA A 215 5.56 6.86 2.70
CA ALA A 215 4.39 6.13 3.15
C ALA A 215 4.74 5.02 4.15
N GLN A 216 5.78 4.22 3.87
CA GLN A 216 6.27 3.20 4.80
C GLN A 216 6.70 3.80 6.14
N ALA A 217 7.34 4.97 6.13
CA ALA A 217 7.74 5.68 7.34
C ALA A 217 6.56 6.14 8.21
N THR A 218 5.36 6.24 7.64
CA THR A 218 4.15 6.62 8.38
C THR A 218 3.50 5.43 9.08
N LEU A 219 3.83 4.20 8.67
CA LEU A 219 3.29 2.96 9.23
C LEU A 219 4.11 2.37 10.39
N GLN A 220 5.28 2.94 10.68
CA GLN A 220 6.22 2.49 11.72
C GLN A 220 6.14 3.40 12.94
#